data_AF-A0A2E8M0F8-F1
#
_entry.id   AF-A0A2E8M0F8-F1
#
_cell.length_a   1.000
_cell.length_b   1.000
_cell.length_c   1.000
_cell.angle_alpha   90.00
_cell.angle_beta   90.00
_cell.angle_gamma   90.00
#
_symmetry.space_group_name_H-M   'P 1'
#
loop_
_entity.id
_entity.type
_entity.pdbx_description
1 polymer ?
#
loop_
_entity_poly.entity_id
_entity_poly.type
_entity_poly.pdbx_seq_one_letter_code
_entity_poly.pdbx_strand_id
1 'polypeptide(L)'
;DGALFPTMTVAEQIGFGLQVRREGKERVEEVVSRLAEDLGVAHLLERTIHGLSGGERQRVALGRALAIEPRVLLLDEPISALDEDMRDDMMALLKRVQVKHAITVLHVTHSSQEAEQLADCVLRMEGGSIVNRDLQS
;
A
#
# COMPACT_ATOMS: atom_id res chain seq x y z
N ASP A 1 8.29 -1.01 12.97
CA ASP A 1 7.12 -1.09 13.86
C ASP A 1 6.21 0.12 13.70
N GLY A 2 4.90 -0.09 13.59
CA GLY A 2 3.93 0.97 13.89
C GLY A 2 3.05 1.52 12.76
N ALA A 3 2.91 0.86 11.60
CA ALA A 3 1.91 1.31 10.64
C ALA A 3 0.48 1.08 11.18
N LEU A 4 0.16 -0.08 11.76
CA LEU A 4 -1.21 -0.47 12.12
C LEU A 4 -1.48 -0.39 13.63
N PHE A 5 -2.72 -0.04 13.99
CA PHE A 5 -3.18 0.04 15.39
C PHE A 5 -3.53 -1.34 15.99
N PRO A 6 -2.91 -1.79 17.10
CA PRO A 6 -3.10 -3.15 17.64
C PRO A 6 -4.54 -3.51 18.01
N THR A 7 -5.31 -2.54 18.47
CA THR A 7 -6.67 -2.74 18.97
C THR A 7 -7.74 -2.67 17.88
N MET A 8 -7.35 -2.39 16.63
CA MET A 8 -8.29 -2.22 15.52
C MET A 8 -8.32 -3.47 14.64
N THR A 9 -9.52 -3.84 14.22
CA THR A 9 -9.79 -4.82 13.17
C THR A 9 -9.31 -4.32 11.81
N VAL A 10 -9.12 -5.21 10.85
CA VAL A 10 -8.75 -4.83 9.47
C VAL A 10 -9.76 -3.84 8.87
N ALA A 11 -11.06 -4.04 9.10
CA ALA A 11 -12.09 -3.12 8.64
C ALA A 11 -11.90 -1.71 9.21
N GLU A 12 -11.64 -1.62 10.52
CA GLU A 12 -11.39 -0.35 11.21
C GLU A 12 -10.09 0.31 10.73
N GLN A 13 -9.02 -0.48 10.47
CA GLN A 13 -7.76 0.06 9.94
C GLN A 13 -7.99 0.74 8.59
N ILE A 14 -8.67 0.06 7.66
CA ILE A 14 -8.94 0.61 6.33
C ILE A 14 -9.86 1.82 6.44
N GLY A 15 -10.92 1.74 7.25
CA GLY A 15 -11.91 2.81 7.42
C GLY A 15 -11.42 4.02 8.22
N PHE A 16 -10.29 3.92 8.92
CA PHE A 16 -9.83 4.93 9.88
C PHE A 16 -9.78 6.35 9.32
N GLY A 17 -9.20 6.54 8.14
CA GLY A 17 -9.05 7.87 7.53
C GLY A 17 -10.40 8.53 7.19
N LEU A 18 -11.39 7.73 6.80
CA LEU A 18 -12.75 8.21 6.51
C LEU A 18 -13.51 8.54 7.79
N GLN A 19 -13.35 7.74 8.84
CA GLN A 19 -13.92 8.01 10.16
C GLN A 19 -13.38 9.32 10.75
N VAL A 20 -12.08 9.58 10.62
CA VAL A 20 -11.45 10.84 11.04
C VAL A 20 -12.02 12.04 10.27
N ARG A 21 -12.35 11.85 8.98
CA ARG A 21 -13.02 12.85 8.14
C ARG A 21 -14.52 12.99 8.40
N ARG A 22 -15.09 12.19 9.32
CA ARG A 22 -16.51 12.14 9.66
C ARG A 22 -17.42 11.81 8.46
N GLU A 23 -16.92 10.98 7.56
CA GLU A 23 -17.70 10.44 6.45
C GLU A 23 -18.86 9.56 6.96
N GLY A 24 -19.94 9.47 6.19
CA GLY A 24 -21.11 8.67 6.55
C GLY A 24 -20.80 7.18 6.65
N LYS A 25 -21.45 6.48 7.59
CA LYS A 25 -21.24 5.04 7.85
C LYS A 25 -21.32 4.19 6.57
N GLU A 26 -22.35 4.43 5.75
CA GLU A 26 -22.55 3.71 4.48
C GLU A 26 -21.38 3.89 3.52
N ARG A 27 -20.83 5.11 3.42
CA ARG A 27 -19.64 5.40 2.60
C ARG A 27 -18.40 4.70 3.13
N VAL A 28 -18.22 4.66 4.45
CA VAL A 28 -17.10 3.95 5.08
C VAL A 28 -17.18 2.46 4.75
N GLU A 29 -18.35 1.83 4.93
CA GLU A 29 -18.56 0.41 4.65
C GLU A 29 -18.34 0.08 3.17
N GLU A 30 -18.86 0.91 2.26
CA GLU A 30 -18.65 0.77 0.81
C GLU A 30 -17.16 0.78 0.44
N VAL A 31 -16.41 1.79 0.92
CA VAL A 31 -14.98 1.93 0.59
C VAL A 31 -14.15 0.81 1.22
N VAL A 32 -14.46 0.44 2.47
CA VAL A 32 -13.77 -0.67 3.16
C VAL A 32 -13.98 -1.98 2.41
N SER A 33 -15.23 -2.31 2.03
CA SER A 33 -15.53 -3.54 1.30
C SER A 33 -14.78 -3.58 -0.04
N ARG A 34 -14.88 -2.50 -0.82
CA ARG A 34 -14.22 -2.38 -2.13
C ARG A 34 -12.70 -2.55 -2.03
N LEU A 35 -12.05 -1.83 -1.10
CA LEU A 35 -10.60 -1.92 -0.95
C LEU A 35 -10.16 -3.28 -0.40
N ALA A 36 -10.93 -3.87 0.51
CA ALA A 36 -10.59 -5.19 1.03
C ALA A 36 -10.66 -6.28 -0.04
N GLU A 37 -11.59 -6.17 -0.99
CA GLU A 37 -11.63 -7.03 -2.19
C GLU A 37 -10.41 -6.80 -3.08
N ASP A 38 -10.12 -5.54 -3.42
CA ASP A 38 -8.99 -5.18 -4.31
C ASP A 38 -7.63 -5.66 -3.77
N LEU A 39 -7.49 -5.68 -2.45
CA LEU A 39 -6.26 -6.06 -1.76
C LEU A 39 -6.25 -7.54 -1.37
N GLY A 40 -7.34 -8.29 -1.61
CA GLY A 40 -7.46 -9.69 -1.26
C GLY A 40 -7.50 -9.96 0.25
N VAL A 41 -7.99 -9.02 1.04
CA VAL A 41 -8.08 -9.09 2.51
C VAL A 41 -9.52 -9.06 3.03
N ALA A 42 -10.53 -9.18 2.15
CA ALA A 42 -11.94 -9.20 2.54
C ALA A 42 -12.27 -10.26 3.60
N HIS A 43 -11.66 -11.44 3.51
CA HIS A 43 -11.82 -12.54 4.48
C HIS A 43 -11.18 -12.27 5.86
N LEU A 44 -10.46 -11.15 6.00
CA LEU A 44 -9.75 -10.75 7.23
C LEU A 44 -10.42 -9.57 7.94
N LEU A 45 -11.52 -9.01 7.40
CA LEU A 45 -12.11 -7.75 7.86
C LEU A 45 -12.36 -7.69 9.38
N GLU A 46 -12.84 -8.78 9.97
CA GLU A 46 -13.17 -8.88 11.40
C GLU A 46 -11.95 -9.23 12.28
N ARG A 47 -10.81 -9.61 11.68
CA ARG A 47 -9.61 -9.97 12.42
C ARG A 47 -8.87 -8.72 12.89
N THR A 48 -8.23 -8.82 14.05
CA THR A 48 -7.22 -7.84 14.48
C THR A 48 -5.89 -8.12 13.77
N ILE A 49 -4.92 -7.23 13.94
CA ILE A 49 -3.59 -7.42 13.31
C ILE A 49 -2.80 -8.60 13.88
N HIS A 50 -3.25 -9.14 15.02
CA HIS A 50 -2.66 -10.32 15.64
C HIS A 50 -2.99 -11.56 14.82
N GLY A 51 -1.95 -12.26 14.35
CA GLY A 51 -2.11 -13.45 13.51
C GLY A 51 -2.15 -13.19 12.01
N LEU A 52 -2.04 -11.94 11.57
CA LEU A 52 -1.81 -11.64 10.15
C LEU A 52 -0.39 -12.04 9.73
N SER A 53 -0.21 -12.46 8.49
CA SER A 53 1.12 -12.61 7.87
C SER A 53 1.77 -11.22 7.62
N GLY A 54 3.06 -11.20 7.26
CA GLY A 54 3.74 -9.96 6.89
C GLY A 54 3.07 -9.24 5.71
N GLY A 55 2.75 -10.00 4.66
CA GLY A 55 2.09 -9.47 3.45
C GLY A 55 0.65 -9.05 3.69
N GLU A 56 -0.10 -9.76 4.53
CA GLU A 56 -1.44 -9.33 4.95
C GLU A 56 -1.37 -7.98 5.68
N ARG A 57 -0.42 -7.81 6.61
CA ARG A 57 -0.22 -6.52 7.29
C ARG A 57 0.09 -5.40 6.29
N GLN A 58 0.91 -5.66 5.29
CA GLN A 58 1.22 -4.65 4.26
C GLN A 58 0.00 -4.31 3.39
N ARG A 59 -0.78 -5.32 2.97
CA ARG A 59 -2.04 -5.11 2.23
C ARG A 59 -3.00 -4.24 3.04
N VAL A 60 -3.15 -4.49 4.34
CA VAL A 60 -4.00 -3.68 5.22
C VAL A 60 -3.47 -2.25 5.38
N ALA A 61 -2.15 -2.07 5.52
CA ALA A 61 -1.54 -0.74 5.59
C ALA A 61 -1.73 0.06 4.30
N LEU A 62 -1.59 -0.61 3.14
CA LEU A 62 -1.88 -0.03 1.84
C LEU A 62 -3.36 0.38 1.72
N GLY A 63 -4.28 -0.51 2.12
CA GLY A 63 -5.72 -0.21 2.13
C GLY A 63 -6.06 1.02 2.97
N ARG A 64 -5.45 1.17 4.15
CA ARG A 64 -5.62 2.38 4.95
C ARG A 64 -5.13 3.64 4.24
N ALA A 65 -3.99 3.58 3.56
CA ALA A 65 -3.47 4.72 2.80
C ALA A 65 -4.38 5.09 1.62
N LEU A 66 -4.96 4.08 0.94
CA LEU A 66 -5.84 4.26 -0.21
C LEU A 66 -7.26 4.72 0.15
N ALA A 67 -7.73 4.42 1.37
CA ALA A 67 -9.10 4.70 1.81
C ALA A 67 -9.52 6.17 1.66
N ILE A 68 -8.57 7.09 1.79
CA ILE A 68 -8.81 8.53 1.65
C ILE A 68 -8.70 9.04 0.20
N GLU A 69 -8.61 8.13 -0.77
CA GLU A 69 -8.47 8.37 -2.21
C GLU A 69 -7.36 9.41 -2.53
N PRO A 70 -6.10 9.11 -2.15
CA PRO A 70 -5.01 10.06 -2.29
C PRO A 70 -4.62 10.24 -3.76
N ARG A 71 -4.23 11.46 -4.14
CA ARG A 71 -3.64 11.73 -5.47
C ARG A 71 -2.19 11.25 -5.59
N VAL A 72 -1.49 11.18 -4.47
CA VAL A 72 -0.09 10.77 -4.37
C VAL A 72 0.06 9.78 -3.23
N LEU A 73 0.70 8.64 -3.50
CA LEU A 73 1.05 7.61 -2.53
C LEU A 73 2.57 7.57 -2.37
N LEU A 74 3.05 7.72 -1.14
CA LEU A 74 4.46 7.63 -0.79
C LEU A 74 4.71 6.28 -0.12
N LEU A 75 5.65 5.51 -0.63
CA LEU A 75 6.01 4.20 -0.12
C LEU A 75 7.50 4.19 0.23
N ASP A 76 7.80 4.02 1.51
CA ASP A 76 9.18 3.98 2.01
C ASP A 76 9.55 2.54 2.37
N GLU A 77 10.37 1.92 1.52
CA GLU A 77 10.75 0.50 1.57
C GLU A 77 9.57 -0.45 1.89
N PRO A 78 8.44 -0.34 1.17
CA PRO A 78 7.21 -1.01 1.57
C PRO A 78 7.31 -2.53 1.56
N ILE A 79 8.25 -3.13 0.82
CA ILE A 79 8.34 -4.56 0.53
C ILE A 79 9.58 -5.21 1.18
N SER A 80 10.47 -4.43 1.81
CA SER A 80 11.79 -4.91 2.24
C SER A 80 11.75 -6.09 3.23
N ALA A 81 10.71 -6.17 4.05
CA ALA A 81 10.52 -7.22 5.05
C ALA A 81 9.79 -8.48 4.56
N LEU A 82 9.41 -8.56 3.27
CA LEU A 82 8.76 -9.73 2.69
C LEU A 82 9.77 -10.73 2.12
N ASP A 83 9.42 -12.02 2.20
CA ASP A 83 10.10 -13.09 1.46
C ASP A 83 9.84 -12.99 -0.04
N GLU A 84 10.66 -13.68 -0.84
CA GLU A 84 10.73 -13.52 -2.29
C GLU A 84 9.38 -13.78 -2.98
N ASP A 85 8.69 -14.87 -2.63
CA ASP A 85 7.37 -15.19 -3.18
C ASP A 85 6.33 -14.10 -2.87
N MET A 86 6.33 -13.57 -1.63
CA MET A 86 5.40 -12.51 -1.24
C MET A 86 5.75 -11.15 -1.86
N ARG A 87 7.01 -10.92 -2.25
CA ARG A 87 7.42 -9.67 -2.93
C ARG A 87 6.76 -9.54 -4.29
N ASP A 88 6.84 -10.57 -5.12
CA ASP A 88 6.29 -10.55 -6.48
C ASP A 88 4.77 -10.29 -6.46
N ASP A 89 4.07 -10.97 -5.55
CA ASP A 89 2.65 -10.77 -5.29
C ASP A 89 2.31 -9.32 -4.89
N MET A 90 3.14 -8.72 -4.04
CA MET A 90 2.96 -7.34 -3.60
C MET A 90 3.29 -6.33 -4.69
N MET A 91 4.34 -6.55 -5.48
CA MET A 91 4.68 -5.71 -6.63
C MET A 91 3.55 -5.71 -7.66
N ALA A 92 3.03 -6.90 -7.99
CA ALA A 92 1.89 -7.04 -8.88
C ALA A 92 0.64 -6.33 -8.33
N LEU A 93 0.40 -6.40 -7.02
CA LEU A 93 -0.69 -5.68 -6.38
C LEU A 93 -0.53 -4.15 -6.48
N LEU A 94 0.66 -3.62 -6.17
CA LEU A 94 0.95 -2.20 -6.26
C LEU A 94 0.72 -1.66 -7.67
N LYS A 95 1.21 -2.36 -8.70
CA LYS A 95 1.00 -1.94 -10.10
C LYS A 95 -0.48 -1.92 -10.48
N ARG A 96 -1.25 -2.94 -10.06
CA ARG A 96 -2.72 -2.98 -10.28
C ARG A 96 -3.42 -1.81 -9.59
N VAL A 97 -3.08 -1.53 -8.34
CA VAL A 97 -3.67 -0.43 -7.56
C VAL A 97 -3.33 0.92 -8.18
N GLN A 98 -2.06 1.15 -8.56
CA GLN A 98 -1.62 2.39 -9.21
C GLN A 98 -2.47 2.68 -10.45
N VAL A 99 -2.63 1.68 -11.34
CA VAL A 99 -3.39 1.82 -12.58
C VAL A 99 -4.88 1.99 -12.31
N LYS A 100 -5.46 1.14 -11.44
CA LYS A 100 -6.91 1.16 -11.15
C LYS A 100 -7.35 2.50 -10.56
N HIS A 101 -6.55 3.07 -9.67
CA HIS A 101 -6.91 4.30 -8.96
C HIS A 101 -6.28 5.57 -9.56
N ALA A 102 -5.51 5.45 -10.65
CA ALA A 102 -4.80 6.55 -11.29
C ALA A 102 -3.98 7.41 -10.30
N ILE A 103 -3.27 6.75 -9.38
CA ILE A 103 -2.51 7.40 -8.30
C ILE A 103 -1.06 7.61 -8.75
N THR A 104 -0.49 8.77 -8.44
CA THR A 104 0.97 8.97 -8.57
C THR A 104 1.68 8.27 -7.41
N VAL A 105 2.59 7.35 -7.68
CA VAL A 105 3.32 6.60 -6.65
C VAL A 105 4.78 7.04 -6.63
N LEU A 106 5.28 7.43 -5.46
CA LEU A 106 6.72 7.56 -5.18
C LEU A 106 7.15 6.38 -4.32
N HIS A 107 7.91 5.46 -4.91
CA HIS A 107 8.41 4.26 -4.24
C HIS A 107 9.90 4.42 -3.96
N VAL A 108 10.28 4.37 -2.68
CA VAL A 108 11.67 4.39 -2.23
C VAL A 108 12.09 2.96 -1.94
N THR A 109 13.20 2.54 -2.54
CA THR A 109 13.73 1.17 -2.40
C THR A 109 15.23 1.14 -2.66
N HIS A 110 15.92 0.18 -2.03
CA HIS A 110 17.30 -0.17 -2.35
C HIS A 110 17.39 -1.33 -3.36
N SER A 111 16.25 -1.86 -3.84
CA SER A 111 16.18 -2.96 -4.80
C SER A 111 16.06 -2.44 -6.23
N SER A 112 17.07 -2.72 -7.07
CA SER A 112 17.00 -2.41 -8.51
C SER A 112 15.86 -3.16 -9.20
N GLN A 113 15.56 -4.40 -8.78
CA GLN A 113 14.48 -5.20 -9.33
C GLN A 113 13.11 -4.56 -9.10
N GLU A 114 12.87 -4.03 -7.89
CA GLU A 114 11.61 -3.31 -7.59
C GLU A 114 11.50 -2.04 -8.45
N ALA A 115 12.60 -1.30 -8.60
CA ALA A 115 12.63 -0.10 -9.42
C ALA A 115 12.33 -0.40 -10.90
N GLU A 116 12.93 -1.46 -11.46
CA GLU A 116 12.73 -1.89 -12.84
C GLU A 116 11.30 -2.39 -13.11
N GLN A 117 10.69 -3.12 -12.17
CA GLN A 117 9.36 -3.68 -12.38
C GLN A 117 8.20 -2.69 -12.15
N LEU A 118 8.35 -1.77 -11.20
CA LEU A 118 7.26 -0.88 -10.79
C LEU A 118 7.31 0.48 -11.47
N ALA A 119 8.50 1.03 -11.69
CA ALA A 119 8.65 2.44 -12.00
C ALA A 119 8.45 2.76 -13.48
N ASP A 120 7.75 3.85 -13.74
CA ASP A 120 7.73 4.49 -15.06
C ASP A 120 8.97 5.43 -15.23
N CYS A 121 9.57 5.86 -14.10
CA CYS A 121 10.78 6.67 -14.03
C CYS A 121 11.59 6.29 -12.79
N VAL A 122 12.89 6.05 -12.95
CA VAL A 122 13.82 5.73 -11.87
C VAL A 122 14.73 6.94 -11.61
N LEU A 123 14.87 7.32 -10.34
CA LEU A 123 15.80 8.35 -9.88
C LEU A 123 16.84 7.71 -8.97
N ARG A 124 18.10 7.70 -9.39
CA ARG A 124 19.20 7.18 -8.57
C ARG A 124 19.77 8.30 -7.70
N MET A 125 19.85 8.06 -6.39
CA MET A 125 20.38 9.02 -5.43
C MET A 125 21.68 8.53 -4.79
N GLU A 126 22.66 9.41 -4.68
CA GLU A 126 23.93 9.16 -3.97
C GLU A 126 24.36 10.43 -3.24
N GLY A 127 24.83 10.32 -2.00
CA GLY A 127 25.31 11.47 -1.22
C GLY A 127 24.28 12.61 -1.05
N GLY A 128 22.98 12.28 -1.05
CA GLY A 128 21.89 13.26 -0.95
C GLY A 128 21.55 14.00 -2.25
N SER A 129 22.15 13.61 -3.39
CA SER A 129 21.90 14.21 -4.70
C SER A 129 21.37 13.18 -5.69
N ILE A 130 20.53 13.60 -6.64
CA ILE A 130 20.12 12.76 -7.78
C ILE A 130 21.29 12.70 -8.75
N VAL A 131 21.84 11.51 -8.96
CA VAL A 131 22.97 11.28 -9.86
C VAL A 131 22.56 10.77 -11.24
N ASN A 132 21.36 10.19 -11.35
CA ASN A 132 20.82 9.70 -12.62
C ASN A 132 19.28 9.72 -12.61
N ARG A 133 18.71 9.87 -13.80
CA ARG A 133 17.27 9.76 -14.08
C ARG A 133 17.07 8.93 -15.36
N ASP A 134 16.37 7.81 -15.21
CA ASP A 134 16.03 6.91 -16.32
C ASP A 134 14.51 6.84 -16.49
N LEU A 135 14.02 6.99 -17.72
CA LEU A 135 12.62 6.78 -18.07
C LEU A 135 12.45 5.36 -18.58
N GLN A 136 11.54 4.60 -17.98
CA GLN A 136 11.22 3.25 -18.43
C GLN A 136 10.20 3.38 -19.57
N SER A 137 10.50 2.77 -20.72
CA SER A 137 9.70 2.82 -21.95
C SER A 137 8.70 1.67 -22.03
#